data_AF-A0A0B7MNJ6-F1
#
_entry.id   AF-A0A0B7MNJ6-F1
#
_cell.length_a   1.000
_cell.length_b   1.000
_cell.length_c   1.000
_cell.angle_alpha   90.00
_cell.angle_beta   90.00
_cell.angle_gamma   90.00
#
_symmetry.space_group_name_H-M   'P 1'
#
loop_
_entity.id
_entity.type
_entity.pdbx_description
1 polymer ?
#
loop_
_entity_poly.entity_id
_entity_poly.type
_entity_poly.pdbx_seq_one_letter_code
_entity_poly.pdbx_strand_id
1 'polypeptide(L)'
;MEPEQKRTYRVFRAGGRSFPVYLEYDEQLDESYPAYPDFEERPEYTEEGQPFATAEQESCLHCKPNAVGKPPPGDCGGCAWFYREQTPCDPIGICMCEARRREYKSGEERSE
;
A
#
# COMPACT_ATOMS: atom_id res chain seq x y z
N MET A 1 20.17 -15.34 -21.87
CA MET A 1 19.30 -15.35 -20.67
C MET A 1 18.08 -14.56 -21.05
N GLU A 2 16.97 -15.25 -21.35
CA GLU A 2 15.68 -14.57 -21.43
C GLU A 2 15.41 -14.01 -20.04
N PRO A 3 14.97 -12.75 -19.90
CA PRO A 3 14.55 -12.28 -18.58
C PRO A 3 13.44 -13.20 -18.13
N GLU A 4 13.63 -13.89 -17.00
CA GLU A 4 12.60 -14.70 -16.37
C GLU A 4 11.32 -13.88 -16.37
N GLN A 5 10.34 -14.35 -17.13
CA GLN A 5 9.10 -13.62 -17.34
C GLN A 5 8.44 -13.48 -15.97
N LYS A 6 8.49 -12.27 -15.38
CA LYS A 6 7.90 -11.98 -14.06
C LYS A 6 6.46 -12.49 -14.08
N ARG A 7 6.22 -13.62 -13.42
CA ARG A 7 4.92 -14.29 -13.43
C ARG A 7 3.98 -13.45 -12.60
N THR A 8 2.99 -12.83 -13.23
CA THR A 8 1.99 -12.05 -12.50
C THR A 8 1.25 -12.97 -11.53
N TYR A 9 1.32 -12.63 -10.24
CA TYR A 9 0.58 -13.31 -9.19
C TYR A 9 -0.89 -12.86 -9.24
N ARG A 10 -1.12 -11.54 -9.12
CA ARG A 10 -2.45 -10.93 -9.10
C ARG A 10 -2.34 -9.43 -9.35
N VAL A 11 -3.43 -8.83 -9.86
CA VAL A 11 -3.59 -7.37 -9.92
C VAL A 11 -4.55 -6.93 -8.82
N PHE A 12 -4.07 -6.08 -7.92
CA PHE A 12 -4.90 -5.44 -6.89
C PHE A 12 -5.33 -4.06 -7.37
N ARG A 13 -6.47 -3.58 -6.86
CA ARG A 13 -6.96 -2.24 -7.15
C ARG A 13 -7.26 -1.51 -5.84
N ALA A 14 -6.82 -0.26 -5.78
CA ALA A 14 -7.11 0.64 -4.69
C ALA A 14 -7.14 2.07 -5.25
N GLY A 15 -8.15 2.86 -4.88
CA GLY A 15 -8.21 4.29 -5.18
C GLY A 15 -8.14 4.58 -6.67
N GLY A 16 -8.83 3.76 -7.48
CA GLY A 16 -8.82 3.88 -8.95
C GLY A 16 -7.52 3.44 -9.64
N ARG A 17 -6.47 3.04 -8.90
CA ARG A 17 -5.19 2.56 -9.44
C ARG A 17 -5.08 1.04 -9.38
N SER A 18 -4.31 0.48 -10.31
CA SER A 18 -4.05 -0.96 -10.39
C SER A 18 -2.58 -1.26 -10.07
N PHE A 19 -2.36 -2.23 -9.18
CA PHE A 19 -1.06 -2.67 -8.71
C PHE A 19 -0.84 -4.13 -9.12
N PRO A 20 -0.11 -4.38 -10.22
CA PRO A 20 0.28 -5.73 -10.58
C PRO A 20 1.35 -6.23 -9.60
N VAL A 21 1.04 -7.30 -8.87
CA VAL A 21 1.96 -8.01 -8.00
C VAL A 21 2.49 -9.22 -8.75
N TYR A 22 3.81 -9.38 -8.74
CA TYR A 22 4.50 -10.47 -9.41
C TYR A 22 5.03 -11.44 -8.37
N LEU A 23 5.27 -12.68 -8.79
CA LEU A 23 6.06 -13.60 -8.00
C LEU A 23 7.55 -13.28 -8.19
N GLU A 24 8.27 -13.17 -7.08
CA GLU A 24 9.73 -13.14 -7.04
C GLU A 24 10.22 -14.43 -6.38
N TYR A 25 11.21 -15.05 -7.01
CA TYR A 25 11.81 -16.30 -6.53
C TYR A 25 12.96 -15.95 -5.58
N ASP A 26 12.92 -16.53 -4.39
CA ASP A 26 13.98 -16.45 -3.40
C ASP A 26 14.85 -17.71 -3.50
N GLU A 27 16.09 -17.55 -3.99
CA GLU A 27 17.03 -18.67 -4.17
C GLU A 27 17.46 -19.31 -2.84
N GLN A 28 17.39 -18.58 -1.73
CA GLN A 28 17.83 -19.09 -0.42
C GLN A 28 16.77 -20.01 0.20
N LEU A 29 15.50 -19.71 -0.04
CA LEU A 29 14.34 -20.46 0.44
C LEU A 29 13.79 -21.46 -0.59
N ASP A 30 14.26 -21.40 -1.85
CA ASP A 30 13.76 -22.18 -2.98
C ASP A 30 12.24 -22.02 -3.19
N GLU A 31 11.71 -20.82 -2.92
CA GLU A 31 10.28 -20.53 -2.95
C GLU A 31 9.98 -19.20 -3.66
N SER A 32 8.80 -19.10 -4.28
CA SER A 32 8.33 -17.87 -4.93
C SER A 32 7.29 -17.16 -4.08
N TYR A 33 7.50 -15.87 -3.83
CA TYR A 33 6.62 -15.03 -3.01
C TYR A 33 6.01 -13.86 -3.78
N PRO A 34 4.80 -13.41 -3.43
CA PRO A 34 4.25 -12.18 -3.98
C PRO A 34 5.08 -10.96 -3.58
N ALA A 35 5.59 -10.23 -4.55
CA ALA A 35 6.33 -8.99 -4.36
C ALA A 35 5.37 -7.80 -4.38
N TYR A 36 4.93 -7.38 -3.19
CA TYR A 36 4.08 -6.19 -3.04
C TYR A 36 4.88 -4.90 -3.21
N PRO A 37 4.26 -3.80 -3.66
CA PRO A 37 4.92 -2.50 -3.73
C PRO A 37 5.32 -2.03 -2.32
N ASP A 38 6.55 -1.52 -2.20
CA ASP A 38 7.03 -0.86 -0.99
C ASP A 38 6.62 0.62 -1.01
N PHE A 39 5.53 0.94 -0.33
CA PHE A 39 5.04 2.31 -0.20
C PHE A 39 5.76 3.12 0.89
N GLU A 40 6.66 2.52 1.67
CA GLU A 40 7.51 3.22 2.63
C GLU A 40 8.73 3.81 1.92
N GLU A 41 9.39 3.01 1.07
CA GLU A 41 10.50 3.46 0.23
C GLU A 41 10.04 4.32 -0.94
N ARG A 42 8.92 3.93 -1.58
CA ARG A 42 8.39 4.58 -2.79
C ARG A 42 6.91 4.94 -2.60
N PRO A 43 6.60 6.00 -1.84
CA PRO A 43 5.24 6.36 -1.53
C PRO A 43 4.46 6.74 -2.79
N GLU A 44 3.27 6.19 -2.91
CA GLU A 44 2.33 6.48 -3.98
C GLU A 44 1.04 7.03 -3.38
N TYR A 45 0.36 7.92 -4.11
CA TYR A 45 -0.83 8.62 -3.62
C TYR A 45 -1.98 8.55 -4.63
N THR A 46 -3.21 8.59 -4.13
CA THR A 46 -4.41 8.85 -4.94
C THR A 46 -4.37 10.26 -5.51
N GLU A 47 -5.25 10.56 -6.47
CA GLU A 47 -5.40 11.93 -7.01
C GLU A 47 -5.80 12.94 -5.91
N GLU A 48 -6.47 12.47 -4.86
CA GLU A 48 -6.86 13.27 -3.70
C GLU A 48 -5.74 13.43 -2.67
N GLY A 49 -4.58 12.80 -2.89
CA GLY A 49 -3.42 12.88 -2.00
C GLY A 49 -3.41 11.87 -0.85
N GLN A 50 -4.33 10.90 -0.80
CA GLN A 50 -4.27 9.84 0.20
C GLN A 50 -3.17 8.83 -0.16
N PRO A 51 -2.32 8.41 0.79
CA PRO A 51 -1.29 7.42 0.50
C PRO A 51 -1.88 6.02 0.31
N PHE A 52 -1.31 5.27 -0.63
CA PHE A 52 -1.46 3.81 -0.64
C PHE A 52 -0.60 3.19 0.45
N ALA A 53 -1.04 2.04 0.95
CA ALA A 53 -0.30 1.25 1.93
C ALA A 53 -0.57 -0.25 1.70
N THR A 54 0.37 -1.09 2.13
CA THR A 54 0.10 -2.51 2.29
C THR A 54 -0.48 -2.78 3.68
N ALA A 55 -1.23 -3.87 3.83
CA ALA A 55 -1.82 -4.27 5.11
C ALA A 55 -0.74 -4.65 6.13
N GLU A 56 0.41 -5.14 5.68
CA GLU A 56 1.55 -5.57 6.50
C GLU A 56 2.50 -4.43 6.89
N GLN A 57 2.36 -3.24 6.29
CA GLN A 57 3.16 -2.07 6.61
C GLN A 57 2.97 -1.62 8.06
N GLU A 58 4.02 -1.10 8.70
CA GLU A 58 3.94 -0.55 10.05
C GLU A 58 2.88 0.56 10.14
N SER A 59 2.08 0.51 11.20
CA SER A 59 1.06 1.52 11.47
C SER A 59 1.70 2.86 11.84
N CYS A 60 1.20 3.95 11.25
CA CYS A 60 1.66 5.29 11.62
C CYS A 60 1.25 5.71 13.04
N LEU A 61 1.84 6.80 13.54
CA LEU A 61 1.54 7.38 14.87
C LEU A 61 0.07 7.79 15.07
N HIS A 62 -0.68 7.97 13.99
CA HIS A 62 -2.11 8.32 14.00
C HIS A 62 -3.03 7.11 13.81
N CYS A 63 -2.48 5.89 13.90
CA CYS A 63 -3.25 4.66 13.77
C CYS A 63 -4.39 4.61 14.79
N LYS A 64 -5.47 3.96 14.39
CA LYS A 64 -6.66 3.81 15.22
C LYS A 64 -7.08 2.35 15.23
N PRO A 65 -7.37 1.75 16.40
CA PRO A 65 -7.87 0.39 16.45
C PRO A 65 -9.19 0.25 15.70
N ASN A 66 -9.35 -0.84 14.95
CA ASN A 66 -10.57 -1.16 14.21
C ASN A 66 -11.78 -1.58 15.08
N ALA A 67 -11.61 -1.67 16.40
CA ALA A 67 -12.68 -1.96 17.34
C ALA A 67 -12.43 -1.27 18.69
N VAL A 68 -13.51 -0.93 19.39
CA VAL A 68 -13.47 -0.30 20.71
C VAL A 68 -12.77 -1.22 21.71
N GLY A 69 -11.87 -0.65 22.52
CA GLY A 69 -11.16 -1.37 23.59
C GLY A 69 -9.93 -2.18 23.13
N LYS A 70 -9.62 -2.22 21.84
CA LYS A 70 -8.37 -2.82 21.34
C LYS A 70 -7.20 -1.83 21.46
N PRO A 71 -5.96 -2.33 21.67
CA PRO A 71 -4.77 -1.49 21.59
C PRO A 71 -4.56 -0.95 20.16
N PRO A 72 -3.76 0.12 19.98
CA PRO A 72 -3.33 0.56 18.66
C PRO A 72 -2.69 -0.60 17.88
N PRO A 73 -3.02 -0.76 16.59
CA PRO A 73 -2.48 -1.85 15.77
C PRO A 73 -1.00 -1.61 15.44
N GLY A 74 -0.24 -2.69 15.29
CA GLY A 74 1.17 -2.62 14.85
C GLY A 74 1.30 -2.44 13.34
N ASP A 75 0.32 -2.93 12.57
CA ASP A 75 0.27 -2.88 11.11
C ASP A 75 -0.92 -2.08 10.60
N CYS A 76 -0.87 -1.65 9.34
CA CYS A 76 -1.95 -0.91 8.69
C CYS A 76 -3.21 -1.78 8.52
N GLY A 77 -3.08 -3.09 8.38
CA GLY A 77 -4.19 -4.01 8.18
C GLY A 77 -5.18 -4.05 9.33
N GLY A 78 -4.71 -3.83 10.56
CA GLY A 78 -5.50 -3.66 11.78
C GLY A 78 -6.02 -2.23 12.03
N CYS A 79 -5.59 -1.25 11.23
CA CYS A 79 -5.95 0.16 11.40
C CYS A 79 -7.34 0.46 10.84
N ALA A 80 -8.15 1.19 11.62
CA ALA A 80 -9.48 1.65 11.23
C ALA A 80 -9.46 2.62 10.05
N TRP A 81 -8.31 3.26 9.79
CA TRP A 81 -8.13 4.17 8.65
C TRP A 81 -7.75 3.44 7.36
N PHE A 82 -7.40 2.16 7.42
CA PHE A 82 -6.99 1.42 6.24
C PHE A 82 -8.21 0.92 5.45
N TYR A 83 -8.48 1.60 4.35
CA TYR A 83 -9.61 1.31 3.47
C TYR A 83 -9.19 0.34 2.36
N ARG A 84 -9.97 -0.72 2.18
CA ARG A 84 -9.79 -1.72 1.12
C ARG A 84 -10.94 -1.62 0.15
N GLU A 85 -10.63 -1.46 -1.13
CA GLU A 85 -11.61 -1.11 -2.15
C GLU A 85 -12.42 -2.32 -2.64
N GLN A 86 -11.77 -3.46 -2.94
CA GLN A 86 -12.49 -4.60 -3.52
C GLN A 86 -12.88 -5.65 -2.48
N THR A 87 -11.97 -6.07 -1.61
CA THR A 87 -12.27 -7.08 -0.59
C THR A 87 -11.75 -6.69 0.81
N PRO A 88 -12.41 -7.13 1.89
CA PRO A 88 -11.93 -6.88 3.26
C PRO A 88 -10.56 -7.50 3.57
N CYS A 89 -10.07 -8.40 2.72
CA CYS A 89 -8.80 -9.11 2.90
C CYS A 89 -7.73 -8.65 1.91
N ASP A 90 -7.99 -7.61 1.10
CA ASP A 90 -6.98 -7.14 0.16
C ASP A 90 -5.74 -6.62 0.89
N PRO A 91 -4.54 -7.00 0.43
CA PRO A 91 -3.27 -6.62 1.03
C PRO A 91 -2.85 -5.19 0.65
N ILE A 92 -3.46 -4.57 -0.37
CA ILE A 92 -3.19 -3.19 -0.79
C ILE A 92 -4.46 -2.37 -0.58
N GLY A 93 -4.32 -1.20 0.03
CA GLY A 93 -5.42 -0.29 0.34
C GLY A 93 -4.97 1.16 0.41
N ILE A 94 -5.87 2.00 0.89
CA ILE A 94 -5.68 3.45 1.01
C ILE A 94 -5.67 3.81 2.49
N CYS A 95 -4.70 4.61 2.90
CA CYS A 95 -4.71 5.23 4.21
C CYS A 95 -5.64 6.46 4.20
N MET A 96 -6.79 6.34 4.86
CA MET A 96 -7.78 7.43 5.02
C MET A 96 -7.49 8.33 6.22
N CYS A 97 -6.26 8.28 6.75
CA CYS A 97 -5.85 9.17 7.83
C CYS A 97 -5.51 10.55 7.26
N GLU A 98 -6.33 11.56 7.55
CA GLU A 98 -6.11 12.93 7.05
C GLU A 98 -4.74 13.49 7.44
N ALA A 99 -4.17 13.10 8.60
CA ALA A 99 -2.83 13.53 9.00
C ALA A 99 -1.70 13.03 8.07
N ARG A 100 -1.96 11.98 7.27
CA ARG A 100 -1.03 11.41 6.27
C ARG A 100 -1.33 11.87 4.85
N ARG A 101 -2.41 12.62 4.64
CA ARG A 101 -2.78 13.14 3.33
C ARG A 101 -1.71 14.13 2.85
N ARG A 102 -1.30 13.98 1.60
CA ARG A 102 -0.40 14.92 0.95
C ARG A 102 -1.19 16.16 0.53
N GLU A 103 -0.80 17.31 1.05
CA GLU A 103 -1.27 18.60 0.54
C GLU A 103 -0.64 18.84 -0.84
N TYR A 104 -1.47 19.00 -1.87
CA TYR A 104 -0.99 19.56 -3.12
C TYR A 104 -0.68 21.04 -2.88
N LYS A 105 0.61 21.39 -2.84
CA LYS A 105 0.99 22.79 -3.04
C LYS A 105 0.63 23.15 -4.48
N SER A 106 -0.53 23.78 -4.65
CA SER A 106 -0.88 24.47 -5.88
C SER A 106 0.19 25.53 -6.16
N GLY A 107 1.16 25.22 -7.02
CA GLY A 107 2.20 26.15 -7.44
C GLY A 107 3.62 25.63 -7.22
N GLU A 108 4.06 24.69 -8.07
CA GLU A 108 5.44 24.74 -8.55
C GLU A 108 5.34 24.84 -10.07
N GLU A 109 5.38 26.09 -10.53
CA GLU A 109 5.50 26.45 -11.93
C GLU A 109 6.73 25.73 -12.49
N ARG A 110 6.52 24.85 -13.49
CA ARG A 110 7.58 24.41 -14.37
C ARG A 110 8.19 25.64 -15.03
N SER A 111 9.27 26.12 -14.44
CA SER A 111 10.19 27.05 -15.07
C SER A 111 11.15 26.20 -15.90
N GLU A 112 10.95 26.31 -17.22
CA GLU A 112 11.88 26.02 -18.34
C GLU A 112 12.42 24.59 -18.54
#